data_AF-A0A0C3NHR3-F1
#
_entry.id   AF-A0A0C3NHR3-F1
#
_cell.length_a   1.000
_cell.length_b   1.000
_cell.length_c   1.000
_cell.angle_alpha   90.00
_cell.angle_beta   90.00
_cell.angle_gamma   90.00
#
_symmetry.space_group_name_H-M   'P 1'
#
loop_
_entity.id
_entity.type
_entity.pdbx_description
1 polymer ?
#
loop_
_entity_poly.entity_id
_entity_poly.type
_entity_poly.pdbx_seq_one_letter_code
_entity_poly.pdbx_strand_id
1 'polypeptide(L)' 'MRDGRTRVKRTLMGEPVDKCGICLTEFKDAEVACLGTRCPHAFHEYCLKRWVVQGKRMCPLCRAEV' A
#
# COMPACT_ATOMS: atom_id res chain seq x y z
N MET A 1 15.52 18.06 16.24
CA MET A 1 14.16 17.49 16.35
C MET A 1 14.15 16.24 15.48
N ARG A 2 14.36 15.06 16.08
CA ARG A 2 14.54 13.79 15.36
C ARG A 2 13.18 13.13 15.24
N ASP A 3 12.48 13.41 14.15
CA ASP A 3 11.20 12.75 13.87
C ASP A 3 11.44 11.26 13.56
N GLY A 4 10.77 10.43 14.34
CA GLY A 4 10.96 8.99 14.38
C GLY A 4 10.26 8.30 13.22
N ARG A 5 11.01 7.41 12.55
CA ARG A 5 10.60 6.05 12.13
C ARG A 5 9.09 5.94 11.82
N THR A 6 8.68 5.98 10.55
CA THR A 6 8.73 4.79 9.69
C THR A 6 8.73 5.22 8.22
N ARG A 7 9.90 5.20 7.56
CA ARG A 7 9.96 5.29 6.09
C ARG A 7 9.56 3.93 5.52
N VAL A 8 8.27 3.69 5.37
CA VAL A 8 7.81 2.72 4.37
C VAL A 8 8.36 3.27 3.05
N LYS A 9 9.31 2.57 2.41
CA LYS A 9 9.75 2.92 1.05
C LYS A 9 8.56 2.66 0.13
N ARG A 10 7.66 3.64 0.05
CA ARG A 10 6.49 3.61 -0.81
C ARG A 10 7.00 3.85 -2.23
N THR A 11 7.48 2.84 -2.94
CA THR A 11 7.99 3.02 -4.32
C THR A 11 7.14 2.22 -5.30
N LEU A 12 6.40 2.93 -6.16
CA LEU A 12 5.78 2.38 -7.35
C LEU A 12 6.76 2.62 -8.50
N MET A 13 7.39 1.56 -9.03
CA MET A 13 8.34 1.67 -10.16
C MET A 13 9.46 2.73 -9.96
N GLY A 14 9.90 2.94 -8.71
CA GLY A 14 10.95 3.90 -8.37
C GLY A 14 10.47 5.31 -8.00
N GLU A 15 9.18 5.61 -8.16
CA GLU A 15 8.59 6.88 -7.69
C GLU A 15 7.92 6.74 -6.32
N PRO A 16 8.05 7.76 -5.44
CA PRO A 16 7.38 7.77 -4.15
C PRO A 16 5.86 7.72 -4.35
N VAL A 17 5.20 6.69 -3.82
CA VAL A 17 3.73 6.55 -3.91
C VAL A 17 3.09 7.04 -2.61
N ASP A 18 2.52 8.23 -2.65
CA ASP A 18 1.74 8.82 -1.54
C ASP A 18 0.28 8.37 -1.54
N LYS A 19 -0.17 7.65 -2.57
CA LYS A 19 -1.57 7.23 -2.78
C LYS A 19 -1.77 5.72 -2.73
N CYS A 20 -2.91 5.27 -2.20
CA CYS A 20 -3.35 3.88 -2.22
C CYS A 20 -3.77 3.46 -3.64
N GLY A 21 -3.21 2.38 -4.19
CA GLY A 21 -3.55 1.89 -5.53
C GLY A 21 -4.95 1.26 -5.70
N ILE A 22 -5.76 1.19 -4.64
CA ILE A 22 -7.14 0.67 -4.67
C ILE A 22 -8.16 1.82 -4.69
N CYS A 23 -7.99 2.81 -3.81
CA CYS A 23 -8.91 3.95 -3.70
C CYS A 23 -8.35 5.26 -4.26
N LEU A 24 -7.10 5.24 -4.76
CA LEU A 24 -6.38 6.39 -5.33
C LEU A 24 -6.28 7.60 -4.40
N THR A 25 -6.42 7.37 -3.09
CA THR A 25 -6.41 8.40 -2.03
C THR A 25 -5.06 8.42 -1.33
N GLU A 26 -4.62 9.61 -0.92
CA GLU A 26 -3.38 9.80 -0.16
C GLU A 26 -3.45 9.15 1.23
N PHE A 27 -2.34 8.54 1.66
CA PHE A 27 -2.20 8.02 3.01
C PHE A 27 -2.14 9.17 4.01
N LYS A 28 -3.04 9.19 5.00
CA LYS A 28 -2.91 10.11 6.13
C LYS A 28 -1.89 9.60 7.15
N ASP A 29 -1.37 10.50 7.99
CA ASP A 29 -0.37 10.20 9.05
C ASP A 29 -0.77 9.03 9.99
N ALA A 30 -2.06 8.77 10.14
CA ALA A 30 -2.59 7.68 10.96
C ALA A 30 -3.00 6.43 10.16
N GLU A 31 -2.85 6.42 8.84
CA GLU A 31 -3.25 5.30 7.99
C GLU A 31 -2.10 4.31 7.77
N VAL A 32 -2.35 3.05 8.13
CA VAL A 32 -1.40 1.96 7.94
C VAL A 32 -1.36 1.56 6.47
N ALA A 33 -0.20 1.77 5.86
CA ALA A 33 0.12 1.28 4.53
C ALA A 33 0.65 -0.16 4.62
N CYS A 34 -0.16 -1.13 4.23
CA CYS A 34 0.26 -2.52 4.15
C CYS A 34 0.99 -2.74 2.81
N LEU A 35 2.23 -3.23 2.87
CA LEU A 35 3.00 -3.63 1.70
C LEU A 35 2.61 -5.06 1.33
N GLY A 36 2.29 -5.29 0.05
CA GLY A 36 2.02 -6.65 -0.44
C GLY A 36 3.23 -7.57 -0.19
N THR A 37 2.96 -8.81 0.19
CA THR A 37 4.00 -9.79 0.56
C THR A 37 4.98 -10.06 -0.59
N ARG A 38 4.48 -10.05 -1.84
CA ARG A 38 5.30 -10.25 -3.05
C ARG A 38 5.57 -8.99 -3.87
N CYS A 39 5.08 -7.83 -3.45
CA CYS A 39 5.31 -6.59 -4.19
C CYS A 39 5.40 -5.35 -3.29
N PRO A 40 6.27 -4.38 -3.59
CA PRO A 40 6.45 -3.17 -2.78
C PRO A 40 5.32 -2.14 -2.98
N HIS A 41 4.07 -2.59 -3.17
CA HIS A 41 2.92 -1.72 -3.35
C HIS A 41 2.24 -1.43 -2.02
N ALA A 42 1.99 -0.15 -1.76
CA ALA A 42 1.32 0.33 -0.57
C ALA A 42 -0.20 0.42 -0.79
N PHE A 43 -0.97 -0.15 0.13
CA PHE A 43 -2.43 -0.03 0.17
C PHE A 43 -2.88 0.29 1.58
N HIS A 44 -4.01 0.99 1.73
CA HIS A 44 -4.64 1.12 3.05
C HIS A 44 -4.99 -0.27 3.57
N GLU A 45 -4.72 -0.55 4.85
CA GLU A 45 -5.10 -1.81 5.49
C GLU A 45 -6.57 -2.16 5.20
N TYR A 46 -7.46 -1.18 5.32
CA TYR A 46 -8.88 -1.36 5.04
C TYR A 46 -9.18 -1.70 3.57
N CYS A 47 -8.50 -1.03 2.63
CA CYS A 47 -8.64 -1.32 1.20
C CYS A 47 -8.13 -2.72 0.87
N LEU A 48 -6.94 -3.09 1.38
CA LEU A 48 -6.36 -4.41 1.19
C LEU A 48 -7.24 -5.50 1.80
N LYS A 49 -7.73 -5.30 3.03
CA LYS A 49 -8.61 -6.24 3.72
C LYS A 49 -9.90 -6.45 2.93
N ARG A 50 -10.55 -5.38 2.44
CA ARG A 50 -11.72 -5.51 1.55
C ARG A 50 -11.37 -6.26 0.26
N TRP A 51 -10.22 -5.97 -0.33
CA TRP A 51 -9.79 -6.59 -1.58
C TRP A 51 -9.59 -8.11 -1.43
N VAL A 52 -8.89 -8.53 -0.38
CA VAL A 52 -8.67 -9.95 -0.05
C VAL A 52 -9.98 -10.64 0.34
N VAL A 53 -10.85 -9.98 1.13
CA VAL A 53 -12.17 -10.51 1.50
C VAL A 53 -13.08 -10.71 0.28
N GLN A 54 -12.96 -9.88 -0.76
CA GLN A 54 -13.63 -10.08 -2.04
C GLN A 54 -13.05 -11.23 -2.87
N GLY A 55 -12.05 -11.96 -2.36
CA GLY A 55 -11.40 -13.07 -3.05
C GLY A 55 -10.30 -12.63 -4.04
N LYS A 56 -10.00 -11.33 -4.12
CA LYS A 56 -8.94 -10.81 -4.98
C LYS A 56 -7.64 -10.76 -4.19
N ARG A 57 -6.81 -11.80 -4.33
CA ARG A 57 -5.49 -11.91 -3.66
C ARG A 57 -4.34 -11.43 -4.54
N MET A 58 -4.65 -10.64 -5.56
CA MET A 58 -3.68 -10.13 -6.53
C MET A 58 -3.63 -8.62 -6.51
N CYS A 59 -2.44 -8.08 -6.60
CA CYS A 59 -2.18 -6.66 -6.61
C CYS A 59 -2.78 -6.03 -7.87
N PRO A 60 -3.63 -4.99 -7.78
CA PRO A 60 -4.20 -4.35 -8.96
C PRO A 60 -3.14 -3.70 -9.86
N LEU A 61 -1.97 -3.35 -9.31
CA LEU A 61 -0.90 -2.66 -10.02
C LEU A 61 0.06 -3.59 -10.79
N CYS A 62 0.38 -4.76 -10.23
CA CYS A 62 1.37 -5.68 -10.81
C CYS A 62 0.91 -7.13 -10.92
N ARG A 63 -0.31 -7.44 -10.47
CA ARG A 63 -0.90 -8.79 -10.42
C ARG A 63 -0.12 -9.80 -9.56
N ALA A 64 0.88 -9.37 -8.80
CA ALA A 64 1.55 -10.21 -7.81
C ALA A 64 0.62 -10.50 -6.62
N GLU A 65 0.88 -11.58 -5.90
CA GLU A 65 0.15 -11.92 -4.67
C GLU A 65 0.35 -10.83 -3.60
N VAL A 66 -0.75 -10.29 -3.07
CA VAL A 66 -0.75 -9.29 -1.99
C VAL A 66 -0.58 -9.94 -0.62
#